data_AF-A0A2V7JRN5-F1
#
_entry.id   AF-A0A2V7JRN5-F1
#
_cell.length_a   1.000
_cell.length_b   1.000
_cell.length_c   1.000
_cell.angle_alpha   90.00
_cell.angle_beta   90.00
_cell.angle_gamma   90.00
#
_symmetry.space_group_name_H-M   'P 1'
#
loop_
_entity.id
_entity.type
_entity.pdbx_description
1 polymer ?
#
loop_
_entity_poly.entity_id
_entity_poly.type
_entity_poly.pdbx_seq_one_letter_code
_entity_poly.pdbx_strand_id
1 'polypeptide(L)'
;MRAVEVAIVGGGAVGAACARVAALRGLKVAIFEPGPDPAAASPASAGLLAAQIEPGDDVLVSLFVRARDLYEPLAPALRETTGIDIGHRLLAARDRLPGVRRAGGRPAEGRRGPPAAGRPPLRLARRRGDR
;
A
#
# COMPACT_ATOMS: atom_id res chain seq x y z
N MET A 1 4.61 38.72 -4.39
CA MET A 1 4.55 37.24 -4.31
C MET A 1 5.98 36.71 -4.34
N ARG A 2 6.36 35.78 -3.46
CA ARG A 2 7.67 35.10 -3.58
C ARG A 2 7.59 34.14 -4.76
N ALA A 3 8.56 34.21 -5.68
CA ALA A 3 8.66 33.25 -6.78
C ALA A 3 9.04 31.87 -6.23
N VAL A 4 8.38 30.82 -6.73
CA VAL A 4 8.65 29.42 -6.42
C VAL A 4 9.04 28.71 -7.71
N GLU A 5 9.88 27.69 -7.60
CA GLU A 5 10.36 26.89 -8.73
C GLU A 5 9.43 25.69 -8.99
N VAL A 6 8.78 25.20 -7.94
CA VAL A 6 7.81 24.10 -8.01
C VAL A 6 6.56 24.45 -7.20
N ALA A 7 5.41 24.42 -7.86
CA ALA A 7 4.09 24.50 -7.24
C ALA A 7 3.45 23.11 -7.22
N ILE A 8 3.03 22.64 -6.05
CA ILE A 8 2.36 21.35 -5.85
C ILE A 8 0.93 21.63 -5.39
N VAL A 9 -0.04 21.03 -6.06
CA VAL A 9 -1.46 21.11 -5.67
C VAL A 9 -1.82 19.80 -4.98
N GLY A 10 -2.09 19.85 -3.68
CA GLY A 10 -2.30 18.68 -2.84
C GLY A 10 -1.25 18.52 -1.73
N GLY A 11 -1.68 18.56 -0.47
CA GLY A 11 -0.88 18.35 0.73
C GLY A 11 -0.92 16.92 1.29
N GLY A 12 -1.53 15.99 0.57
CA GLY A 12 -1.55 14.57 0.94
C GLY A 12 -0.20 13.88 0.81
N ALA A 13 -0.15 12.60 1.17
CA ALA A 13 1.10 11.81 1.18
C ALA A 13 1.88 11.89 -0.14
N VAL A 14 1.18 11.86 -1.29
CA VAL A 14 1.79 12.01 -2.62
C VAL A 14 2.41 13.39 -2.80
N GLY A 15 1.66 14.46 -2.51
CA GLY A 15 2.15 15.83 -2.66
C GLY A 15 3.32 16.15 -1.71
N ALA A 16 3.23 15.68 -0.46
CA ALA A 16 4.32 15.80 0.51
C ALA A 16 5.58 15.04 0.07
N ALA A 17 5.43 13.82 -0.50
CA ALA A 17 6.55 13.06 -1.03
C ALA A 17 7.23 13.79 -2.20
N CYS A 18 6.45 14.32 -3.14
CA CYS A 18 6.95 15.14 -4.25
C CYS A 18 7.68 16.40 -3.73
N ALA A 19 7.08 17.10 -2.75
CA ALA A 19 7.65 18.31 -2.16
C ALA A 19 8.98 18.03 -1.48
N ARG A 20 9.08 16.92 -0.72
CA ARG A 20 10.30 16.50 -0.06
C ARG A 20 11.43 16.24 -1.06
N VAL A 21 11.16 15.48 -2.12
CA VAL A 21 12.18 15.17 -3.14
C VAL A 21 12.63 16.44 -3.88
N ALA A 22 11.70 17.34 -4.21
CA ALA A 22 12.05 18.61 -4.85
C ALA A 22 12.87 19.52 -3.93
N ALA A 23 12.49 19.63 -2.65
CA ALA A 23 13.22 20.42 -1.65
C ALA A 23 14.62 19.86 -1.38
N LEU A 24 14.79 18.53 -1.31
CA LEU A 24 16.11 17.88 -1.17
C LEU A 24 17.04 18.14 -2.38
N ARG A 25 16.48 18.52 -3.53
CA ARG A 25 17.24 18.95 -4.71
C ARG A 25 17.54 20.45 -4.72
N GLY A 26 17.20 21.18 -3.66
CA GLY A 26 17.46 22.61 -3.50
C GLY A 26 16.41 23.53 -4.12
N LEU A 27 15.27 23.00 -4.59
CA LEU A 27 14.22 23.80 -5.22
C LEU A 27 13.35 24.51 -4.18
N LYS A 28 12.91 25.73 -4.49
CA LYS A 28 11.89 26.47 -3.75
C LYS A 28 10.51 25.91 -4.09
N VAL A 29 9.93 25.17 -3.16
CA VAL A 29 8.63 24.49 -3.33
C VAL A 29 7.54 25.22 -2.55
N ALA A 30 6.35 25.35 -3.15
CA ALA A 30 5.11 25.68 -2.44
C ALA A 30 4.06 24.58 -2.64
N ILE A 31 3.35 24.24 -1.56
CA ILE A 31 2.21 23.33 -1.58
C ILE A 31 0.93 24.15 -1.41
N PHE A 32 -0.05 23.90 -2.26
CA PHE A 32 -1.37 24.50 -2.24
C PHE A 32 -2.38 23.40 -1.92
N GLU A 33 -3.04 23.51 -0.78
CA GLU A 33 -4.04 22.55 -0.32
C GLU A 33 -5.35 23.28 -0.01
N PRO A 34 -6.50 22.82 -0.52
CA PRO A 34 -7.78 23.46 -0.27
C PRO A 34 -8.37 23.11 1.11
N GLY A 35 -8.99 24.10 1.76
CA GLY A 35 -10.09 23.89 2.72
C GLY A 35 -9.74 23.24 4.07
N PRO A 36 -10.77 23.03 4.94
CA PRO A 36 -10.59 22.74 6.36
C PRO A 36 -10.09 21.32 6.66
N ASP A 37 -10.27 20.36 5.75
CA ASP A 37 -9.80 18.96 5.88
C ASP A 37 -8.72 18.68 4.81
N PRO A 38 -7.48 19.17 5.03
CA PRO A 38 -6.40 18.94 4.09
C PRO A 38 -6.08 17.44 4.00
N ALA A 39 -5.65 16.99 2.82
CA ALA A 39 -5.15 15.63 2.60
C ALA A 39 -6.16 14.50 2.87
N ALA A 40 -7.47 14.75 2.81
CA ALA A 40 -8.56 13.87 3.27
C ALA A 40 -8.37 12.33 3.10
N ALA A 41 -7.84 11.87 1.97
CA ALA A 41 -7.60 10.45 1.73
C ALA A 41 -6.42 9.85 2.54
N SER A 42 -5.40 10.65 2.85
CA SER A 42 -4.17 10.16 3.49
C SER A 42 -4.40 9.72 4.95
N PRO A 43 -5.09 10.51 5.81
CA PRO A 43 -5.44 10.06 7.16
C PRO A 43 -6.48 8.93 7.20
N ALA A 44 -7.32 8.81 6.17
CA ALA A 44 -8.36 7.78 6.10
C ALA A 44 -7.81 6.40 5.67
N SER A 45 -6.59 6.34 5.13
CA SER A 45 -5.96 5.11 4.66
C SER A 45 -5.57 4.18 5.80
N ALA A 46 -5.64 2.86 5.55
CA ALA A 46 -5.15 1.84 6.47
C ALA A 46 -3.60 1.73 6.49
N GLY A 47 -2.90 2.37 5.55
CA GLY A 47 -1.43 2.38 5.49
C GLY A 47 -0.80 1.05 5.03
N LEU A 48 -1.52 0.21 4.30
CA LEU A 48 -1.02 -1.10 3.83
C LEU A 48 -0.15 -0.94 2.56
N LEU A 49 1.03 -1.54 2.56
CA LEU A 49 1.93 -1.61 1.39
C LEU A 49 1.78 -2.98 0.69
N ALA A 50 0.60 -3.25 0.17
CA ALA A 50 0.17 -4.59 -0.26
C ALA A 50 0.50 -4.92 -1.74
N ALA A 51 1.71 -4.58 -2.19
CA ALA A 51 2.12 -4.59 -3.60
C ALA A 51 1.80 -5.88 -4.38
N GLN A 52 1.84 -7.05 -3.73
CA GLN A 52 1.65 -8.35 -4.39
C GLN A 52 0.18 -8.79 -4.54
N ILE A 53 -0.76 -8.10 -3.89
CA ILE A 53 -2.21 -8.41 -3.99
C ILE A 53 -2.99 -7.34 -4.76
N GLU A 54 -2.36 -6.21 -5.07
CA GLU A 54 -2.95 -5.17 -5.91
C GLU A 54 -3.06 -5.67 -7.37
N PRO A 55 -4.20 -5.44 -8.04
CA PRO A 55 -4.35 -5.83 -9.44
C PRO A 55 -3.45 -4.97 -10.34
N GLY A 56 -2.72 -5.61 -11.25
CA GLY A 56 -1.86 -4.92 -12.21
C GLY A 56 -1.20 -5.90 -13.19
N ASP A 57 -0.68 -5.37 -14.29
CA ASP A 57 0.24 -6.10 -15.16
C ASP A 57 1.64 -6.18 -14.53
N ASP A 58 2.56 -6.91 -15.17
CA ASP A 58 3.92 -7.11 -14.64
C ASP A 58 4.67 -5.78 -14.44
N VAL A 59 4.40 -4.78 -15.27
CA VAL A 59 5.03 -3.45 -15.17
C VAL A 59 4.53 -2.75 -13.90
N LEU A 60 3.22 -2.68 -13.69
CA LEU A 60 2.62 -2.08 -12.51
C LEU A 60 3.01 -2.82 -11.23
N VAL A 61 3.03 -4.15 -11.25
CA VAL A 61 3.46 -4.97 -10.10
C VAL A 61 4.92 -4.66 -9.76
N SER A 62 5.81 -4.57 -10.75
CA SER A 62 7.22 -4.22 -10.50
C SER A 62 7.37 -2.83 -9.89
N LEU A 63 6.54 -1.87 -10.30
CA LEU A 63 6.50 -0.52 -9.75
C LEU A 63 6.01 -0.52 -8.30
N PHE A 64 4.96 -1.27 -7.98
CA PHE A 64 4.42 -1.38 -6.62
C PHE A 64 5.41 -2.02 -5.66
N VAL A 65 6.09 -3.10 -6.09
CA VAL A 65 7.14 -3.75 -5.31
C VAL A 65 8.27 -2.76 -5.03
N ARG A 66 8.74 -2.05 -6.06
CA ARG A 66 9.78 -1.04 -5.88
C ARG A 66 9.34 0.11 -4.97
N ALA A 67 8.09 0.56 -5.08
CA ALA A 67 7.55 1.62 -4.23
C ALA A 67 7.47 1.18 -2.76
N ARG A 68 7.05 -0.05 -2.49
CA ARG A 68 7.09 -0.65 -1.13
C ARG A 68 8.51 -0.67 -0.59
N ASP A 69 9.48 -1.16 -1.37
CA ASP A 69 10.86 -1.33 -0.90
C ASP A 69 11.55 0.01 -0.56
N LEU A 70 11.09 1.12 -1.16
CA LEU A 70 11.56 2.47 -0.82
C LEU A 70 11.17 2.93 0.59
N TYR A 71 10.21 2.29 1.26
CA TYR A 71 9.86 2.63 2.65
C TYR A 71 10.95 2.26 3.65
N GLU A 72 11.74 1.22 3.37
CA GLU A 72 12.84 0.75 4.21
C GLU A 72 13.85 1.88 4.50
N PRO A 73 14.43 2.57 3.48
CA PRO A 73 15.29 3.74 3.73
C PRO A 73 14.50 5.02 4.05
N LEU A 74 13.25 5.16 3.62
CA LEU A 74 12.48 6.39 3.82
C LEU A 74 12.07 6.60 5.28
N ALA A 75 11.65 5.54 5.98
CA ALA A 75 11.19 5.61 7.36
C ALA A 75 12.23 6.23 8.32
N PRO A 76 13.48 5.73 8.40
CA PRO A 76 14.50 6.34 9.25
C PRO A 76 14.85 7.76 8.80
N ALA A 77 14.91 8.04 7.49
CA ALA A 77 15.22 9.37 6.98
C ALA A 77 14.14 10.41 7.35
N LEU A 78 12.86 10.04 7.35
CA LEU A 78 11.78 10.90 7.82
C LEU A 78 11.87 11.12 9.33
N ARG A 79 12.15 10.06 10.10
CA ARG A 79 12.34 10.18 11.55
C ARG A 79 13.48 11.12 11.91
N GLU A 80 14.59 11.04 11.20
CA GLU A 80 15.76 11.91 11.41
C GLU A 80 15.46 13.37 11.08
N THR A 81 14.88 13.63 9.91
CA THR A 81 14.66 14.99 9.41
C THR A 81 13.46 15.71 10.01
N THR A 82 12.48 14.97 10.53
CA THR A 82 11.21 15.55 11.02
C THR A 82 10.91 15.23 12.49
N GLY A 83 11.61 14.25 13.08
CA GLY A 83 11.27 13.73 14.39
C GLY A 83 9.99 12.89 14.44
N ILE A 84 9.36 12.58 13.30
CA ILE A 84 8.11 11.81 13.21
C ILE A 84 8.41 10.36 12.82
N ASP A 85 7.91 9.41 13.61
CA ASP A 85 7.89 7.99 13.22
C ASP A 85 6.61 7.71 12.43
N ILE A 86 6.75 7.13 11.24
CA ILE A 86 5.63 6.78 10.36
C ILE A 86 5.08 5.37 10.62
N GLY A 87 5.68 4.62 11.54
CA GLY A 87 5.22 3.28 11.92
C GLY A 87 5.46 2.21 10.85
N HIS A 88 6.48 2.39 10.00
CA HIS A 88 6.84 1.38 8.99
C HIS A 88 7.29 0.10 9.68
N ARG A 89 6.58 -1.00 9.42
CA ARG A 89 6.87 -2.32 9.98
C ARG A 89 6.38 -3.42 9.07
N LEU A 90 7.09 -4.54 9.07
CA LEU A 90 6.56 -5.79 8.54
C LEU A 90 5.49 -6.32 9.51
N LEU A 91 4.30 -6.63 9.00
CA LEU A 91 3.23 -7.23 9.78
C LEU A 91 3.29 -8.75 9.64
N ALA A 92 3.43 -9.45 10.76
CA ALA A 92 3.17 -10.88 10.80
C ALA A 92 1.66 -11.13 10.80
N ALA A 93 1.21 -12.30 10.34
CA ALA A 93 -0.22 -12.67 10.31
C ALA A 93 -0.92 -12.61 11.69
N ARG A 94 -0.14 -12.56 12.78
CA ARG A 94 -0.63 -12.48 14.16
C ARG A 94 -0.69 -11.06 14.71
N ASP A 95 -0.10 -10.10 14.02
CA ASP A 95 0.01 -8.74 14.50
C ASP A 95 -1.34 -8.05 14.53
N ARG A 96 -1.58 -7.26 15.59
CA ARG A 96 -2.78 -6.45 15.73
C ARG A 96 -2.49 -5.05 15.22
N LEU A 97 -3.28 -4.60 14.25
CA LEU A 97 -3.22 -3.23 13.74
C LEU A 97 -3.77 -2.25 14.80
N PRO A 98 -2.98 -1.25 15.25
CA PRO A 98 -3.46 -0.21 16.15
C PRO A 98 -4.62 0.55 15.50
N GLY A 99 -5.69 0.86 16.26
CA GLY A 99 -6.84 1.60 15.74
C GLY A 99 -7.77 0.83 14.80
N VAL A 100 -7.37 -0.35 14.31
CA VAL A 100 -8.21 -1.21 13.46
C VAL A 100 -8.89 -2.28 14.31
N ARG A 101 -10.21 -2.21 14.45
CA ARG A 101 -10.98 -3.30 15.04
C ARG A 101 -10.99 -4.46 14.04
N ARG A 102 -10.76 -5.69 14.50
CA ARG A 102 -11.08 -6.87 13.67
C ARG A 102 -12.53 -6.71 13.23
N ALA A 103 -12.81 -6.81 11.93
CA ALA A 103 -14.16 -6.96 11.46
C ALA A 103 -14.75 -8.12 12.28
N GLY A 104 -15.78 -7.84 13.08
CA GLY A 104 -16.49 -8.87 13.82
C GLY A 104 -16.99 -9.85 12.79
N GLY A 105 -16.34 -11.02 12.69
CA GLY A 105 -16.85 -12.09 11.88
C GLY A 105 -18.22 -12.40 12.46
N ARG A 106 -19.28 -12.12 11.71
CA ARG A 106 -20.54 -12.80 12.01
C ARG A 106 -20.20 -14.29 11.99
N PRO A 107 -20.54 -15.08 13.03
CA PRO A 107 -20.43 -16.51 12.91
C PRO A 107 -21.11 -16.90 11.60
N ALA A 108 -20.43 -17.71 10.79
CA ALA A 108 -21.00 -18.20 9.55
C ALA A 108 -22.21 -19.06 9.92
N GLU A 109 -23.39 -18.45 9.99
CA GLU A 109 -24.64 -19.16 10.02
C GLU A 109 -24.70 -20.00 8.74
N GLY A 110 -24.72 -21.32 8.94
CA GLY A 110 -24.54 -22.31 7.91
C GLY A 110 -25.49 -22.12 6.75
N ARG A 111 -25.01 -21.48 5.68
CA ARG A 111 -25.59 -21.66 4.36
C ARG A 111 -25.22 -23.07 3.92
N ARG A 112 -26.16 -24.01 4.04
CA ARG A 112 -26.09 -25.29 3.34
C ARG A 112 -25.93 -24.99 1.85
N GLY A 113 -24.74 -25.24 1.32
CA GLY A 113 -24.52 -25.27 -0.13
C GLY A 113 -25.35 -26.41 -0.74
N PRO A 114 -25.73 -26.31 -2.02
CA PRO A 114 -26.37 -27.42 -2.72
C PRO A 114 -25.44 -28.64 -2.74
N PRO A 115 -25.98 -29.87 -2.73
CA PRO A 115 -25.19 -31.09 -2.67
C PRO A 115 -24.23 -31.16 -3.87
N ALA A 116 -22.99 -31.54 -3.59
CA ALA A 116 -21.93 -31.69 -4.58
C ALA A 116 -22.33 -32.74 -5.64
N ALA A 117 -22.53 -32.29 -6.88
CA ALA A 117 -22.56 -33.21 -8.02
C ALA A 117 -21.14 -33.78 -8.19
N GLY A 118 -21.03 -35.10 -8.02
CA GLY A 118 -19.77 -35.82 -8.07
C GLY A 118 -19.02 -35.58 -9.39
N ARG A 119 -17.84 -34.95 -9.30
CA ARG A 119 -16.87 -34.96 -10.39
C ARG A 119 -16.19 -36.33 -10.41
N PRO A 120 -16.13 -37.03 -11.56
CA PRO A 120 -15.38 -38.27 -11.64
C PRO A 120 -13.88 -37.98 -11.47
N PRO A 121 -13.10 -38.93 -10.91
CA PRO A 121 -11.67 -38.73 -10.70
C PRO A 121 -10.94 -38.63 -12.04
N LEU A 122 -10.14 -37.57 -12.18
CA LEU A 122 -9.20 -37.39 -13.29
C LEU A 122 -8.19 -38.56 -13.26
N ARG A 123 -8.25 -39.42 -14.28
CA ARG A 123 -7.23 -40.47 -14.49
C ARG A 123 -5.94 -39.80 -14.96
N LEU A 124 -4.88 -39.91 -14.16
CA LEU A 124 -3.53 -39.57 -14.58
C LEU A 124 -3.10 -40.54 -15.69
N ALA A 125 -2.95 -40.05 -16.92
CA ALA A 125 -2.34 -40.81 -17.99
C ALA A 125 -0.85 -41.00 -17.68
N ARG A 126 -0.43 -42.24 -17.42
CA ARG A 126 1.00 -42.58 -17.32
C ARG A 126 1.64 -42.35 -18.70
N ARG A 127 2.61 -41.43 -18.77
CA ARG A 127 3.51 -41.32 -19.92
C ARG A 127 4.20 -42.68 -20.14
N ARG A 128 3.98 -43.28 -21.30
CA ARG A 128 4.82 -44.36 -21.81
C ARG A 128 6.14 -43.76 -22.28
N GLY A 129 7.24 -44.32 -21.77
CA GLY A 129 8.54 -44.42 -22.44
C GLY A 129 9.31 -43.13 -22.67
N ASP A 130 10.47 -43.02 -22.03
CA ASP A 130 11.73 -42.84 -22.76
C ASP A 130 12.82 -43.57 -21.98
N ARG A 131 13.39 -44.59 -22.61
CA ARG A 131 14.72 -45.14 -22.34
C ARG A 131 15.61 -44.66 -23.48
#